data_AF-A0A848XZ48-F1
#
_entry.id   AF-A0A848XZ48-F1
#
_cell.length_a   1.000
_cell.length_b   1.000
_cell.length_c   1.000
_cell.angle_alpha   90.00
_cell.angle_beta   90.00
_cell.angle_gamma   90.00
#
_symmetry.space_group_name_H-M   'P 1'
#
loop_
_entity.id
_entity.type
_entity.pdbx_description
1 polymer ?
#
loop_
_entity_poly.entity_id
_entity_poly.type
_entity_poly.pdbx_seq_one_letter_code
_entity_poly.pdbx_strand_id
1 'polypeptide(L)'
;MPKHPMTLARWPRVGAPIFLGALAAVLPVRPALAQEQHRIWATVALTDGRVHEGFIRWDRNEGSWIDILDAYKEIPADVYEVWRDLWHAGEGPTRTVELRGYRITWDEEDPEFPRQSQMGIRFGHIASLRPLDDVRSEMTLKSGRSLILESRSSDLGWGMRDLTVRGRSGDDTDVEWGDISRIEFEATAPGVPAEGRRLYGVVRDRAGDEVRGFLSWDLDEILTTDVLDGYDDGRDREIPFGEIASIQRHLGGANVTLRDGPTVYLRGTNDVGRGHRGVQVSVPDVGGAEVEWDELDLVVFEEAPPGVDYGGFEGGGALQGTIRTQGGEEISGRIRWNGDVEESWEFLEGSRDAWAYRVEFGFIQSIQRGELDGALVVLRNGEELELEGRSDVNWDNRGIFVQPALVADSASAGSEPAVDSPWRLITWDEFDQVWFGTANPDEQAERSGS
;
A
#
# COMPACT_ATOMS: atom_id res chain seq x y z
N MET A 1 73.69 35.33 -7.53
CA MET A 1 74.51 34.15 -7.89
C MET A 1 74.57 33.21 -6.69
N PRO A 2 74.68 31.89 -6.92
CA PRO A 2 73.99 30.83 -6.17
C PRO A 2 74.72 30.35 -4.90
N LYS A 3 74.05 29.55 -4.06
CA LYS A 3 74.54 28.31 -3.40
C LYS A 3 73.56 27.80 -2.32
N HIS A 4 73.12 26.53 -2.45
CA HIS A 4 72.70 25.64 -1.35
C HIS A 4 73.86 25.42 -0.34
N PRO A 5 73.73 24.73 0.83
CA PRO A 5 72.59 24.06 1.49
C PRO A 5 72.48 24.35 3.02
N MET A 6 71.41 23.89 3.71
CA MET A 6 71.41 23.61 5.16
C MET A 6 70.47 22.43 5.45
N THR A 7 70.98 21.23 5.71
CA THR A 7 71.34 20.61 7.02
C THR A 7 70.13 20.24 7.89
N LEU A 8 69.96 18.93 8.08
CA LEU A 8 69.00 18.26 8.97
C LEU A 8 69.21 18.62 10.45
N ALA A 9 68.12 18.81 11.18
CA ALA A 9 68.06 18.67 12.63
C ALA A 9 67.03 17.61 13.03
N ARG A 10 67.50 16.60 13.78
CA ARG A 10 66.73 15.49 14.35
C ARG A 10 65.79 15.97 15.45
N TRP A 11 64.59 15.38 15.50
CA TRP A 11 63.70 15.42 16.66
C TRP A 11 63.58 14.03 17.29
N PRO A 12 63.35 13.93 18.61
CA PRO A 12 63.59 12.72 19.38
C PRO A 12 62.44 11.70 19.28
N ARG A 13 62.81 10.43 19.39
CA ARG A 13 61.89 9.29 19.54
C ARG A 13 61.16 9.40 20.89
N VAL A 14 59.85 9.59 20.85
CA VAL A 14 58.95 9.33 21.98
C VAL A 14 58.12 8.11 21.60
N GLY A 15 58.17 7.08 22.46
CA GLY A 15 57.53 5.79 22.23
C GLY A 15 56.02 5.91 22.13
N ALA A 16 55.46 5.28 21.10
CA ALA A 16 54.03 5.05 20.98
C ALA A 16 53.62 3.90 21.90
N PRO A 17 52.57 4.04 22.72
CA PRO A 17 51.94 2.88 23.34
C PRO A 17 51.20 2.10 22.26
N ILE A 18 51.42 0.79 22.23
CA ILE A 18 50.65 -0.15 21.42
C ILE A 18 49.25 -0.21 22.03
N PHE A 19 48.29 0.52 21.44
CA PHE A 19 46.88 0.23 21.62
C PHE A 19 46.53 -0.95 20.70
N LEU A 20 46.34 -2.13 21.29
CA LEU A 20 45.61 -3.23 20.66
C LEU A 20 44.14 -2.78 20.55
N GLY A 21 43.82 -2.03 19.50
CA GLY A 21 42.45 -1.82 19.08
C GLY A 21 41.92 -3.12 18.51
N ALA A 22 40.98 -3.75 19.20
CA ALA A 22 40.15 -4.80 18.61
C ALA A 22 39.40 -4.18 17.43
N LEU A 23 39.89 -4.43 16.21
CA LEU A 23 39.19 -4.09 14.99
C LEU A 23 37.98 -5.02 14.93
N ALA A 24 36.83 -4.54 15.40
CA ALA A 24 35.55 -5.17 15.11
C ALA A 24 35.40 -5.12 13.58
N ALA A 25 35.62 -6.25 12.93
CA ALA A 25 35.33 -6.40 11.52
C ALA A 25 33.81 -6.25 11.36
N VAL A 26 33.37 -5.07 10.95
CA VAL A 26 32.04 -4.89 10.37
C VAL A 26 32.09 -5.63 9.04
N LEU A 27 31.69 -6.90 9.07
CA LEU A 27 31.45 -7.67 7.85
C LEU A 27 30.33 -6.94 7.09
N PRO A 28 30.54 -6.57 5.81
CA PRO A 28 29.44 -6.07 5.01
C PRO A 28 28.38 -7.16 4.93
N VAL A 29 27.18 -6.88 5.42
CA VAL A 29 26.01 -7.70 5.15
C VAL A 29 25.90 -7.78 3.63
N ARG A 30 25.92 -9.00 3.08
CA ARG A 30 25.90 -9.21 1.63
C ARG A 30 24.58 -8.63 1.07
N PRO A 31 24.60 -7.91 -0.06
CA PRO A 31 23.40 -7.30 -0.64
C PRO A 31 22.28 -8.31 -0.95
N ALA A 32 22.65 -9.57 -1.22
CA ALA A 32 21.70 -10.66 -1.44
C ALA A 32 20.79 -10.94 -0.23
N LEU A 33 21.25 -10.74 1.02
CA LEU A 33 20.43 -10.97 2.22
C LEU A 33 19.45 -9.83 2.50
N ALA A 34 19.72 -8.61 2.01
CA ALA A 34 18.80 -7.49 2.12
C ALA A 34 17.67 -7.59 1.07
N GLN A 35 17.98 -8.20 -0.09
CA GLN A 35 17.00 -8.48 -1.14
C GLN A 35 15.94 -9.52 -0.75
N GLU A 36 16.01 -10.21 0.38
CA GLU A 36 15.02 -11.26 0.72
C GLU A 36 14.07 -10.85 1.85
N GLN A 37 14.43 -9.84 2.64
CA GLN A 37 13.65 -9.39 3.79
C GLN A 37 12.36 -8.65 3.42
N HIS A 38 12.22 -8.28 2.15
CA HIS A 38 11.01 -7.66 1.61
C HIS A 38 9.89 -8.67 1.31
N ARG A 39 10.18 -9.99 1.32
CA ARG A 39 9.20 -11.04 1.06
C ARG A 39 8.36 -11.33 2.30
N ILE A 40 7.08 -11.65 2.11
CA ILE A 40 6.17 -12.00 3.20
C ILE A 40 6.65 -13.31 3.86
N TRP A 41 6.74 -13.32 5.18
CA TRP A 41 7.06 -14.48 5.99
C TRP A 41 6.02 -14.64 7.09
N ALA A 42 5.52 -15.86 7.29
CA ALA A 42 4.51 -16.10 8.31
C ALA A 42 4.56 -17.51 8.88
N THR A 43 3.97 -17.64 10.07
CA THR A 43 3.56 -18.91 10.65
C THR A 43 2.06 -19.10 10.43
N VAL A 44 1.68 -20.16 9.72
CA VAL A 44 0.30 -20.54 9.41
C VAL A 44 -0.09 -21.78 10.22
N ALA A 45 -1.03 -21.62 11.15
CA ALA A 45 -1.56 -22.70 11.97
C ALA A 45 -2.89 -23.21 11.38
N LEU A 46 -3.03 -24.52 11.23
CA LEU A 46 -4.23 -25.16 10.68
C LEU A 46 -5.20 -25.63 11.76
N THR A 47 -6.47 -25.81 11.39
CA THR A 47 -7.55 -26.27 12.28
C THR A 47 -7.33 -27.68 12.82
N ASP A 48 -6.54 -28.51 12.13
CA ASP A 48 -6.15 -29.85 12.58
C ASP A 48 -4.89 -29.88 13.47
N GLY A 49 -4.30 -28.71 13.74
CA GLY A 49 -3.14 -28.54 14.61
C GLY A 49 -1.78 -28.62 13.89
N ARG A 50 -1.73 -28.83 12.57
CA ARG A 50 -0.49 -28.63 11.79
C ARG A 50 -0.08 -27.16 11.78
N VAL A 51 1.23 -26.92 11.65
CA VAL A 51 1.81 -25.57 11.57
C VAL A 51 2.84 -25.55 10.45
N HIS A 52 2.74 -24.54 9.58
CA HIS A 52 3.66 -24.28 8.48
C HIS A 52 4.30 -22.91 8.69
N GLU A 53 5.62 -22.82 8.54
CA GLU A 53 6.38 -21.57 8.69
C GLU A 53 7.24 -21.39 7.45
N GLY A 54 7.16 -20.22 6.81
CA GLY A 54 7.83 -20.03 5.54
C GLY A 54 7.54 -18.70 4.86
N PHE A 55 8.10 -18.57 3.65
CA PHE A 55 7.73 -17.48 2.75
C PHE A 55 6.32 -17.71 2.24
N ILE A 56 5.56 -16.63 2.15
CA ILE A 56 4.18 -16.64 1.68
C ILE A 56 4.13 -16.20 0.23
N ARG A 57 3.36 -16.94 -0.56
CA ARG A 57 2.74 -16.46 -1.79
C ARG A 57 1.23 -16.46 -1.56
N TRP A 58 0.65 -15.27 -1.60
CA TRP A 58 -0.77 -15.02 -1.36
C TRP A 58 -1.45 -14.73 -2.69
N ASP A 59 -2.64 -15.28 -2.88
CA ASP A 59 -3.52 -15.17 -4.05
C ASP A 59 -2.81 -15.26 -5.42
N ARG A 60 -1.63 -15.91 -5.47
CA ARG A 60 -0.67 -15.98 -6.59
C ARG A 60 0.14 -14.70 -6.86
N ASN A 61 -0.34 -13.51 -6.55
CA ASN A 61 0.30 -12.25 -6.97
C ASN A 61 0.75 -11.34 -5.82
N GLU A 62 0.60 -11.74 -4.57
CA GLU A 62 1.24 -11.05 -3.46
C GLU A 62 2.32 -11.93 -2.82
N GLY A 63 3.47 -11.32 -2.56
CA GLY A 63 4.64 -12.01 -2.02
C GLY A 63 5.62 -11.09 -1.33
N SER A 64 5.32 -9.79 -1.23
CA SER A 64 6.13 -8.76 -0.57
C SER A 64 5.32 -7.96 0.45
N TRP A 65 5.98 -7.44 1.48
CA TRP A 65 5.35 -6.61 2.52
C TRP A 65 4.68 -5.33 1.98
N ILE A 66 5.09 -4.86 0.80
CA ILE A 66 4.49 -3.69 0.13
C ILE A 66 3.29 -4.04 -0.75
N ASP A 67 3.03 -5.33 -1.00
CA ASP A 67 1.85 -5.75 -1.75
C ASP A 67 0.60 -5.55 -0.90
N ILE A 68 -0.54 -5.37 -1.56
CA ILE A 68 -1.80 -4.93 -0.95
C ILE A 68 -2.71 -6.14 -0.78
N LEU A 69 -3.24 -6.32 0.43
CA LEU A 69 -4.39 -7.16 0.69
C LEU A 69 -5.66 -6.33 0.52
N ASP A 70 -6.51 -6.71 -0.42
CA ASP A 70 -7.80 -6.09 -0.68
C ASP A 70 -8.93 -6.80 0.09
N ALA A 71 -9.80 -6.02 0.71
CA ALA A 71 -10.92 -6.54 1.47
C ALA A 71 -12.09 -5.54 1.51
N TYR A 72 -13.13 -5.90 2.26
CA TYR A 72 -14.18 -4.97 2.65
C TYR A 72 -14.19 -4.83 4.17
N LYS A 73 -14.42 -3.61 4.65
CA LYS A 73 -14.62 -3.33 6.07
C LYS A 73 -16.03 -2.78 6.30
N GLU A 74 -16.59 -3.07 7.46
CA GLU A 74 -17.81 -2.39 7.90
C GLU A 74 -17.50 -0.92 8.20
N ILE A 75 -18.39 -0.03 7.75
CA ILE A 75 -18.35 1.37 8.18
C ILE A 75 -19.09 1.46 9.52
N PRO A 76 -18.46 1.99 10.59
CA PRO A 76 -19.11 2.08 11.89
C PRO A 76 -20.43 2.87 11.83
N ALA A 77 -21.46 2.41 12.56
CA ALA A 77 -22.81 2.97 12.46
C ALA A 77 -22.88 4.45 12.86
N ASP A 78 -22.03 4.90 13.80
CA ASP A 78 -21.92 6.30 14.20
C ASP A 78 -21.45 7.20 13.06
N VAL A 79 -20.67 6.68 12.10
CA VAL A 79 -20.26 7.42 10.90
C VAL A 79 -21.47 7.74 10.04
N TYR A 80 -22.32 6.74 9.79
CA TYR A 80 -23.55 6.92 9.02
C TYR A 80 -24.50 7.88 9.75
N GLU A 81 -24.64 7.78 11.08
CA GLU A 81 -25.48 8.71 11.85
C GLU A 81 -24.98 10.16 11.75
N VAL A 82 -23.66 10.37 11.87
CA VAL A 82 -23.04 11.69 11.70
C VAL A 82 -23.21 12.20 10.26
N TRP A 83 -22.95 11.37 9.25
CA TRP A 83 -23.15 11.75 7.84
C TRP A 83 -24.62 12.09 7.58
N ARG A 84 -25.56 11.25 8.03
CA ARG A 84 -27.00 11.49 7.90
C ARG A 84 -27.39 12.82 8.56
N ASP A 85 -27.02 13.03 9.82
CA ASP A 85 -27.42 14.22 10.57
C ASP A 85 -26.82 15.52 9.99
N LEU A 86 -25.64 15.44 9.35
CA LEU A 86 -24.96 16.59 8.73
C LEU A 86 -25.32 16.81 7.25
N TRP A 87 -25.62 15.76 6.48
CA TRP A 87 -25.88 15.80 5.04
C TRP A 87 -27.38 15.81 4.70
N HIS A 88 -28.18 15.02 5.40
CA HIS A 88 -29.63 14.85 5.16
C HIS A 88 -30.43 15.26 6.40
N ALA A 89 -31.04 16.45 6.38
CA ALA A 89 -31.99 16.87 7.43
C ALA A 89 -33.34 16.08 7.42
N GLY A 90 -33.36 14.84 6.94
CA GLY A 90 -34.55 14.01 6.68
C GLY A 90 -34.36 12.52 6.98
N GLU A 91 -35.49 11.79 7.06
CA GLU A 91 -35.54 10.35 7.33
C GLU A 91 -34.81 9.56 6.23
N GLY A 92 -33.92 8.63 6.61
CA GLY A 92 -33.18 7.78 5.67
C GLY A 92 -34.08 6.84 4.86
N PRO A 93 -33.53 6.14 3.84
CA PRO A 93 -34.33 5.28 2.98
C PRO A 93 -34.92 4.12 3.78
N THR A 94 -36.21 4.17 4.06
CA THR A 94 -36.94 3.08 4.70
C THR A 94 -37.79 2.37 3.68
N ARG A 95 -37.72 1.04 3.67
CA ARG A 95 -38.69 0.23 2.93
C ARG A 95 -39.78 -0.23 3.84
N THR A 96 -41.00 0.01 3.41
CA THR A 96 -42.19 -0.44 4.10
C THR A 96 -42.99 -1.38 3.20
N VAL A 97 -43.28 -2.58 3.69
CA VAL A 97 -44.22 -3.50 3.06
C VAL A 97 -45.39 -3.74 3.99
N GLU A 98 -46.60 -3.66 3.45
CA GLU A 98 -47.82 -4.04 4.17
C GLU A 98 -48.27 -5.44 3.74
N LEU A 99 -48.24 -6.38 4.69
CA LEU A 99 -48.65 -7.76 4.47
C LEU A 99 -49.81 -8.12 5.40
N ARG A 100 -51.00 -8.34 4.84
CA ARG A 100 -52.22 -8.76 5.57
C ARG A 100 -52.57 -7.87 6.78
N GLY A 101 -52.38 -6.55 6.64
CA GLY A 101 -52.69 -5.56 7.69
C GLY A 101 -51.57 -5.30 8.68
N TYR A 102 -50.39 -5.94 8.52
CA TYR A 102 -49.18 -5.62 9.27
C TYR A 102 -48.25 -4.77 8.42
N ARG A 103 -47.80 -3.65 8.98
CA ARG A 103 -46.76 -2.82 8.40
C ARG A 103 -45.41 -3.33 8.91
N ILE A 104 -44.55 -3.72 7.98
CA ILE A 104 -43.17 -4.10 8.26
C ILE A 104 -42.29 -3.04 7.60
N THR A 105 -41.55 -2.30 8.41
CA THR A 105 -40.61 -1.27 7.96
C THR A 105 -39.21 -1.68 8.37
N TRP A 106 -38.26 -1.57 7.46
CA TRP A 106 -36.84 -1.73 7.73
C TRP A 106 -36.06 -0.66 6.98
N ASP A 107 -34.94 -0.27 7.56
CA ASP A 107 -34.00 0.64 6.90
C ASP A 107 -33.36 -0.12 5.73
N GLU A 108 -33.40 0.46 4.54
CA GLU A 108 -32.60 -0.02 3.42
C GLU A 108 -31.18 0.58 3.51
N GLU A 109 -30.26 -0.07 2.83
CA GLU A 109 -28.91 0.46 2.64
C GLU A 109 -29.03 1.74 1.80
N ASP A 110 -28.47 2.85 2.29
CA ASP A 110 -28.46 4.10 1.54
C ASP A 110 -27.44 3.96 0.39
N PRO A 111 -27.86 4.03 -0.88
CA PRO A 111 -26.93 3.94 -2.00
C PRO A 111 -25.85 5.03 -1.95
N GLU A 112 -26.14 6.17 -1.31
CA GLU A 112 -25.20 7.27 -1.12
C GLU A 112 -24.23 7.03 0.06
N PHE A 113 -24.53 6.07 0.95
CA PHE A 113 -23.68 5.67 2.07
C PHE A 113 -23.77 4.16 2.35
N PRO A 114 -23.06 3.31 1.59
CA PRO A 114 -23.01 1.87 1.84
C PRO A 114 -22.52 1.57 3.26
N ARG A 115 -23.00 0.47 3.86
CA ARG A 115 -22.58 0.07 5.23
C ARG A 115 -21.22 -0.59 5.26
N GLN A 116 -20.63 -0.80 4.10
CA GLN A 116 -19.33 -1.41 3.91
C GLN A 116 -18.55 -0.61 2.88
N SER A 117 -17.23 -0.55 3.04
CA SER A 117 -16.34 0.05 2.05
C SER A 117 -15.25 -0.93 1.64
N GLN A 118 -14.83 -0.82 0.38
CA GLN A 118 -13.63 -1.49 -0.09
C GLN A 118 -12.44 -0.86 0.61
N MET A 119 -11.46 -1.68 0.98
CA MET A 119 -10.23 -1.24 1.59
C MET A 119 -9.09 -2.04 1.00
N GLY A 120 -7.90 -1.46 1.04
CA GLY A 120 -6.68 -2.23 0.93
C GLY A 120 -5.72 -1.86 2.04
N ILE A 121 -4.79 -2.77 2.31
CA ILE A 121 -3.73 -2.56 3.27
C ILE A 121 -2.47 -3.28 2.80
N ARG A 122 -1.31 -2.65 2.95
CA ARG A 122 -0.05 -3.36 2.70
C ARG A 122 0.20 -4.43 3.76
N PHE A 123 0.61 -5.63 3.35
CA PHE A 123 0.87 -6.76 4.26
C PHE A 123 1.79 -6.40 5.43
N GLY A 124 2.75 -5.50 5.21
CA GLY A 124 3.68 -5.06 6.24
C GLY A 124 3.03 -4.43 7.49
N HIS A 125 1.82 -3.87 7.37
CA HIS A 125 1.08 -3.32 8.52
C HIS A 125 0.39 -4.39 9.37
N ILE A 126 0.22 -5.60 8.85
CA ILE A 126 -0.59 -6.66 9.46
C ILE A 126 0.26 -7.48 10.40
N ALA A 127 -0.19 -7.65 11.65
CA ALA A 127 0.43 -8.55 12.61
C ALA A 127 -0.10 -9.98 12.50
N SER A 128 -1.43 -10.12 12.37
CA SER A 128 -2.05 -11.44 12.29
C SER A 128 -3.37 -11.41 11.55
N LEU A 129 -3.74 -12.53 10.94
CA LEU A 129 -5.06 -12.74 10.33
C LEU A 129 -5.68 -14.03 10.86
N ARG A 130 -6.97 -13.99 11.16
CA ARG A 130 -7.73 -15.13 11.68
C ARG A 130 -9.06 -15.26 10.94
N PRO A 131 -9.27 -16.35 10.17
CA PRO A 131 -10.58 -16.66 9.63
C PRO A 131 -11.59 -16.87 10.76
N LEU A 132 -12.75 -16.24 10.62
CA LEU A 132 -13.89 -16.39 11.53
C LEU A 132 -14.94 -17.33 10.95
N ASP A 133 -15.14 -17.22 9.64
CA ASP A 133 -15.98 -18.08 8.81
C ASP A 133 -15.51 -17.98 7.33
N ASP A 134 -16.27 -18.57 6.41
CA ASP A 134 -15.92 -18.68 4.99
C ASP A 134 -15.77 -17.33 4.28
N VAL A 135 -16.31 -16.25 4.86
CA VAL A 135 -16.34 -14.92 4.25
C VAL A 135 -15.85 -13.81 5.17
N ARG A 136 -15.52 -14.09 6.43
CA ARG A 136 -15.03 -13.07 7.38
C ARG A 136 -13.73 -13.45 8.04
N SER A 137 -12.90 -12.44 8.28
CA SER A 137 -11.65 -12.57 9.03
C SER A 137 -11.45 -11.44 10.00
N GLU A 138 -10.85 -11.75 11.14
CA GLU A 138 -10.29 -10.75 12.04
C GLU A 138 -8.84 -10.49 11.62
N MET A 139 -8.55 -9.25 11.23
CA MET A 139 -7.21 -8.77 10.99
C MET A 139 -6.75 -7.94 12.19
N THR A 140 -5.56 -8.21 12.70
CA THR A 140 -4.90 -7.40 13.74
C THR A 140 -3.67 -6.73 13.16
N LEU A 141 -3.59 -5.41 13.30
CA LEU A 141 -2.47 -4.58 12.85
C LEU A 141 -1.33 -4.60 13.87
N LYS A 142 -0.12 -4.22 13.43
CA LYS A 142 1.04 -4.03 14.32
C LYS A 142 0.82 -2.96 15.38
N SER A 143 -0.07 -2.00 15.12
CA SER A 143 -0.52 -0.99 16.09
C SER A 143 -1.40 -1.58 17.22
N GLY A 144 -1.80 -2.85 17.10
CA GLY A 144 -2.68 -3.55 18.06
C GLY A 144 -4.17 -3.37 17.77
N ARG A 145 -4.54 -2.59 16.76
CA ARG A 145 -5.94 -2.45 16.33
C ARG A 145 -6.41 -3.69 15.58
N SER A 146 -7.64 -4.10 15.84
CA SER A 146 -8.30 -5.22 15.14
C SER A 146 -9.49 -4.73 14.32
N LEU A 147 -9.68 -5.33 13.15
CA LEU A 147 -10.79 -5.06 12.24
C LEU A 147 -11.40 -6.39 11.77
N ILE A 148 -12.71 -6.39 11.57
CA ILE A 148 -13.40 -7.48 10.87
C ILE A 148 -13.43 -7.12 9.39
N LEU A 149 -12.88 -8.01 8.58
CA LEU A 149 -12.84 -7.93 7.13
C LEU A 149 -13.85 -8.91 6.54
N GLU A 150 -14.45 -8.54 5.42
CA GLU A 150 -15.30 -9.40 4.61
C GLU A 150 -14.67 -9.71 3.24
N SER A 151 -14.87 -10.95 2.79
CA SER A 151 -14.49 -11.45 1.48
C SER A 151 -15.53 -11.02 0.43
N ARG A 152 -15.11 -10.11 -0.44
CA ARG A 152 -15.70 -9.90 -1.77
C ARG A 152 -14.63 -9.69 -2.86
N SER A 153 -13.35 -9.74 -2.48
CA SER A 153 -12.16 -9.82 -3.32
C SER A 153 -11.69 -11.28 -3.43
N SER A 154 -10.62 -11.52 -4.20
CA SER A 154 -9.93 -12.81 -4.22
C SER A 154 -8.93 -12.98 -3.06
N ASP A 155 -8.69 -11.98 -2.22
CA ASP A 155 -7.61 -12.09 -1.23
C ASP A 155 -8.05 -12.76 0.07
N LEU A 156 -9.36 -12.96 0.27
CA LEU A 156 -9.93 -13.52 1.48
C LEU A 156 -11.02 -14.54 1.16
N GLY A 157 -11.27 -15.45 2.09
CA GLY A 157 -12.41 -16.35 2.03
C GLY A 157 -12.29 -17.44 0.97
N TRP A 158 -13.43 -18.02 0.62
CA TRP A 158 -13.58 -18.98 -0.48
C TRP A 158 -13.16 -18.46 -1.86
N GLY A 159 -13.02 -17.13 -2.00
CA GLY A 159 -12.54 -16.48 -3.23
C GLY A 159 -11.02 -16.59 -3.43
N MET A 160 -10.27 -16.93 -2.37
CA MET A 160 -8.81 -17.06 -2.42
C MET A 160 -8.36 -18.17 -3.35
N ARG A 161 -7.58 -17.78 -4.35
CA ARG A 161 -7.15 -18.68 -5.42
C ARG A 161 -6.04 -19.62 -4.95
N ASP A 162 -5.16 -19.11 -4.09
CA ASP A 162 -4.02 -19.88 -3.57
C ASP A 162 -3.39 -19.23 -2.33
N LEU A 163 -2.83 -20.05 -1.45
CA LEU A 163 -1.92 -19.63 -0.37
C LEU A 163 -0.83 -20.69 -0.23
N THR A 164 0.36 -20.37 -0.70
CA THR A 164 1.51 -21.27 -0.61
C THR A 164 2.45 -20.82 0.51
N VAL A 165 2.83 -21.76 1.37
CA VAL A 165 3.88 -21.59 2.38
C VAL A 165 5.12 -22.37 1.94
N ARG A 166 6.19 -21.67 1.60
CA ARG A 166 7.49 -22.28 1.26
C ARG A 166 8.36 -22.40 2.50
N GLY A 167 8.53 -23.61 3.00
CA GLY A 167 9.33 -23.90 4.19
C GLY A 167 10.83 -23.70 3.98
N ARG A 168 11.60 -23.70 5.07
CA ARG A 168 13.08 -23.53 5.04
C ARG A 168 13.82 -24.62 4.25
N SER A 169 13.22 -25.79 4.06
CA SER A 169 13.76 -26.88 3.23
C SER A 169 13.59 -26.63 1.73
N GLY A 170 12.78 -25.64 1.34
CA GLY A 170 12.39 -25.37 -0.05
C GLY A 170 11.13 -26.10 -0.50
N ASP A 171 10.45 -26.82 0.40
CA ASP A 171 9.19 -27.50 0.08
C ASP A 171 8.02 -26.50 0.12
N ASP A 172 7.15 -26.58 -0.88
CA ASP A 172 5.90 -25.81 -0.95
C ASP A 172 4.75 -26.58 -0.31
N THR A 173 3.93 -25.86 0.44
CA THR A 173 2.67 -26.35 0.98
C THR A 173 1.56 -25.38 0.63
N ASP A 174 0.60 -25.85 -0.17
CA ASP A 174 -0.62 -25.09 -0.44
C ASP A 174 -1.60 -25.29 0.73
N VAL A 175 -2.21 -24.20 1.17
CA VAL A 175 -3.09 -24.15 2.34
C VAL A 175 -4.46 -23.65 1.90
N GLU A 176 -5.48 -24.49 2.10
CA GLU A 176 -6.87 -24.10 1.84
C GLU A 176 -7.37 -23.11 2.90
N TRP A 177 -8.11 -22.08 2.49
CA TRP A 177 -8.61 -21.04 3.40
C TRP A 177 -9.37 -21.61 4.61
N GLY A 178 -10.26 -22.59 4.37
CA GLY A 178 -11.07 -23.22 5.42
C GLY A 178 -10.27 -24.04 6.43
N ASP A 179 -9.02 -24.39 6.11
CA ASP A 179 -8.13 -25.12 7.00
C ASP A 179 -7.33 -24.18 7.90
N ILE A 180 -7.33 -22.87 7.64
CA ILE A 180 -6.53 -21.91 8.40
C ILE A 180 -7.23 -21.59 9.73
N SER A 181 -6.51 -21.79 10.83
CA SER A 181 -6.93 -21.32 12.15
C SER A 181 -6.40 -19.93 12.48
N ARG A 182 -5.16 -19.62 12.06
CA ARG A 182 -4.50 -18.32 12.27
C ARG A 182 -3.23 -18.20 11.42
N ILE A 183 -2.94 -16.97 11.01
CA ILE A 183 -1.69 -16.57 10.36
C ILE A 183 -1.03 -15.49 11.23
N GLU A 184 0.25 -15.67 11.52
CA GLU A 184 1.10 -14.72 12.25
C GLU A 184 2.20 -14.22 11.32
N PHE A 185 2.22 -12.91 11.05
CA PHE A 185 3.21 -12.28 10.19
C PHE A 185 4.39 -11.78 11.02
N GLU A 186 5.60 -12.09 10.57
CA GLU A 186 6.83 -11.73 11.26
C GLU A 186 7.98 -11.46 10.29
N ALA A 187 9.03 -10.81 10.78
CA ALA A 187 10.21 -10.58 9.96
C ALA A 187 10.89 -11.92 9.64
N THR A 188 11.30 -12.08 8.38
CA THR A 188 12.02 -13.28 7.93
C THR A 188 13.25 -13.53 8.80
N ALA A 189 13.43 -14.77 9.25
CA ALA A 189 14.61 -15.16 9.99
C ALA A 189 15.89 -14.88 9.16
N PRO A 190 16.97 -14.33 9.76
CA PRO A 190 18.19 -14.03 9.03
C PRO A 190 18.79 -15.27 8.34
N GLY A 191 19.18 -15.10 7.08
CA GLY A 191 19.90 -16.13 6.31
C GLY A 191 19.04 -17.26 5.75
N VAL A 192 17.72 -17.09 5.69
CA VAL A 192 16.83 -17.98 4.93
C VAL A 192 16.73 -17.47 3.48
N PRO A 193 17.22 -18.22 2.48
CA PRO A 193 17.15 -17.80 1.08
C PRO A 193 15.71 -17.83 0.57
N ALA A 194 15.30 -16.79 -0.15
CA ALA A 194 14.03 -16.76 -0.87
C ALA A 194 14.24 -17.28 -2.30
N GLU A 195 13.28 -18.07 -2.79
CA GLU A 195 13.27 -18.46 -4.20
C GLU A 195 12.68 -17.33 -5.05
N GLY A 196 13.39 -16.99 -6.12
CA GLY A 196 12.99 -15.92 -7.04
C GLY A 196 13.15 -14.52 -6.44
N ARG A 197 13.69 -13.60 -7.23
CA ARG A 197 13.68 -12.17 -6.87
C ARG A 197 12.38 -11.57 -7.37
N ARG A 198 11.89 -10.52 -6.70
CA ARG A 198 10.74 -9.77 -7.23
C ARG A 198 11.06 -9.15 -8.58
N LEU A 199 10.06 -9.12 -9.45
CA LEU A 199 10.10 -8.30 -10.65
C LEU A 199 10.15 -6.83 -10.24
N TYR A 200 11.04 -6.09 -10.90
CA TYR A 200 11.25 -4.66 -10.67
C TYR A 200 11.64 -4.03 -12.00
N GLY A 201 11.18 -2.81 -12.24
CA GLY A 201 11.48 -2.14 -13.50
C GLY A 201 10.72 -0.85 -13.72
N VAL A 202 10.83 -0.36 -14.94
CA VAL A 202 10.10 0.81 -15.44
C VAL A 202 8.98 0.33 -16.36
N VAL A 203 7.77 0.76 -16.08
CA VAL A 203 6.57 0.53 -16.89
C VAL A 203 6.19 1.84 -17.54
N ARG A 204 5.99 1.81 -18.85
CA ARG A 204 5.63 2.97 -19.67
C ARG A 204 4.30 2.76 -20.36
N ASP A 205 3.44 3.76 -20.33
CA ASP A 205 2.21 3.77 -21.10
C ASP A 205 2.43 4.27 -22.55
N ARG A 206 1.35 4.35 -23.32
CA ARG A 206 1.36 4.85 -24.70
C ARG A 206 1.59 6.35 -24.85
N ALA A 207 1.30 7.15 -23.82
CA ALA A 207 1.55 8.59 -23.80
C ALA A 207 3.05 8.88 -23.56
N GLY A 208 3.75 7.93 -22.95
CA GLY A 208 5.17 7.99 -22.64
C GLY A 208 5.45 8.21 -21.15
N ASP A 209 4.41 8.22 -20.31
CA ASP A 209 4.56 8.37 -18.86
C ASP A 209 5.10 7.07 -18.25
N GLU A 210 5.96 7.23 -17.25
CA GLU A 210 6.72 6.13 -16.65
C GLU A 210 6.47 6.03 -15.16
N VAL A 211 6.21 4.81 -14.69
CA VAL A 211 6.23 4.46 -13.27
C VAL A 211 7.28 3.38 -13.03
N ARG A 212 8.07 3.55 -11.96
CA ARG A 212 9.13 2.60 -11.59
C ARG A 212 8.83 1.98 -10.23
N GLY A 213 8.91 0.66 -10.13
CA GLY A 213 8.64 -0.04 -8.87
C GLY A 213 8.70 -1.55 -9.00
N PHE A 214 8.22 -2.23 -7.97
CA PHE A 214 8.08 -3.67 -7.96
C PHE A 214 6.84 -4.07 -8.75
N LEU A 215 6.93 -5.10 -9.57
CA LEU A 215 5.91 -5.40 -10.58
C LEU A 215 5.10 -6.63 -10.21
N SER A 216 3.82 -6.58 -10.55
CA SER A 216 2.96 -7.74 -10.75
C SER A 216 2.45 -7.72 -12.19
N TRP A 217 2.79 -8.76 -12.94
CA TRP A 217 2.40 -8.94 -14.33
C TRP A 217 1.11 -9.77 -14.39
N ASP A 218 0.12 -9.29 -15.16
CA ASP A 218 -1.21 -9.90 -15.31
C ASP A 218 -1.88 -10.31 -13.98
N LEU A 219 -1.54 -9.64 -12.87
CA LEU A 219 -1.98 -9.98 -11.52
C LEU A 219 -1.74 -11.46 -11.14
N ASP A 220 -0.69 -12.10 -11.68
CA ASP A 220 -0.29 -13.48 -11.36
C ASP A 220 1.24 -13.64 -11.17
N GLU A 221 2.08 -12.99 -11.99
CA GLU A 221 3.54 -13.17 -11.94
C GLU A 221 4.27 -12.02 -11.26
N ILE A 222 5.06 -12.37 -10.25
CA ILE A 222 5.77 -11.40 -9.39
C ILE A 222 7.24 -11.75 -9.17
N LEU A 223 7.68 -12.95 -9.53
CA LEU A 223 9.05 -13.43 -9.33
C LEU A 223 9.78 -13.66 -10.65
N THR A 224 11.10 -13.51 -10.63
CA THR A 224 11.98 -13.85 -11.76
C THR A 224 11.94 -15.34 -12.13
N THR A 225 11.43 -16.19 -11.25
CA THR A 225 11.26 -17.63 -11.46
C THR A 225 9.88 -17.96 -12.04
N ASP A 226 8.94 -17.01 -12.00
CA ASP A 226 7.66 -17.17 -12.68
C ASP A 226 7.89 -17.15 -14.19
N VAL A 227 6.93 -17.68 -14.93
CA VAL A 227 7.04 -17.98 -16.35
C VAL A 227 6.07 -17.10 -17.11
N LEU A 228 6.55 -16.50 -18.19
CA LEU A 228 5.74 -15.87 -19.21
C LEU A 228 5.39 -16.91 -20.27
N ASP A 229 4.11 -17.18 -20.46
CA ASP A 229 3.61 -18.14 -21.42
C ASP A 229 3.12 -17.48 -22.71
N GLY A 230 3.36 -18.12 -23.85
CA GLY A 230 2.85 -17.64 -25.14
C GLY A 230 3.22 -18.52 -26.32
N TYR A 231 2.66 -18.21 -27.48
CA TYR A 231 2.94 -18.95 -28.71
C TYR A 231 3.84 -18.19 -29.67
N ASP A 232 4.93 -18.83 -30.11
CA ASP A 232 5.84 -18.38 -31.17
C ASP A 232 5.75 -19.35 -32.36
N ASP A 233 5.42 -18.84 -33.55
CA ASP A 233 5.21 -19.63 -34.77
C ASP A 233 4.32 -20.89 -34.57
N GLY A 234 3.29 -20.76 -33.72
CA GLY A 234 2.34 -21.83 -33.40
C GLY A 234 2.89 -22.91 -32.47
N ARG A 235 4.06 -22.72 -31.87
CA ARG A 235 4.60 -23.56 -30.80
C ARG A 235 4.49 -22.85 -29.47
N ASP A 236 4.18 -23.64 -28.45
CA ASP A 236 4.18 -23.18 -27.07
C ASP A 236 5.58 -22.76 -26.63
N ARG A 237 5.64 -21.73 -25.79
CA ARG A 237 6.87 -21.13 -25.31
C ARG A 237 6.67 -20.56 -23.91
N GLU A 238 7.39 -21.17 -22.99
CA GLU A 238 7.50 -20.80 -21.59
C GLU A 238 8.86 -20.08 -21.39
N ILE A 239 8.86 -18.87 -20.84
CA ILE A 239 10.09 -18.09 -20.61
C ILE A 239 10.11 -17.57 -19.17
N PRO A 240 11.07 -17.98 -18.33
CA PRO A 240 11.21 -17.41 -16.99
C PRO A 240 11.44 -15.89 -17.06
N PHE A 241 10.73 -15.11 -16.24
CA PHE A 241 10.86 -13.65 -16.24
C PHE A 241 12.30 -13.17 -15.96
N GLY A 242 13.09 -13.95 -15.23
CA GLY A 242 14.50 -13.67 -14.98
C GLY A 242 15.36 -13.58 -16.24
N GLU A 243 14.94 -14.23 -17.33
CA GLU A 243 15.61 -14.20 -18.64
C GLU A 243 15.16 -13.01 -19.51
N ILE A 244 14.12 -12.28 -19.11
CA ILE A 244 13.50 -11.21 -19.89
C ILE A 244 14.13 -9.86 -19.51
N ALA A 245 14.55 -9.12 -20.54
CA ALA A 245 15.02 -7.74 -20.41
C ALA A 245 13.87 -6.74 -20.53
N SER A 246 12.96 -6.96 -21.48
CA SER A 246 11.80 -6.09 -21.67
C SER A 246 10.67 -6.79 -22.39
N ILE A 247 9.44 -6.33 -22.16
CA ILE A 247 8.24 -6.74 -22.89
C ILE A 247 7.63 -5.47 -23.48
N GLN A 248 7.56 -5.39 -24.81
CA GLN A 248 6.87 -4.32 -25.50
C GLN A 248 5.53 -4.83 -26.03
N ARG A 249 4.45 -4.14 -25.69
CA ARG A 249 3.12 -4.46 -26.19
C ARG A 249 3.07 -4.30 -27.70
N HIS A 250 2.38 -5.21 -28.38
CA HIS A 250 2.11 -5.11 -29.81
C HIS A 250 0.66 -5.51 -30.10
N LEU A 251 0.15 -5.17 -31.29
CA LEU A 251 -1.20 -5.57 -31.65
C LEU A 251 -1.33 -7.10 -31.69
N GLY A 252 -2.08 -7.66 -30.73
CA GLY A 252 -2.36 -9.10 -30.64
C GLY A 252 -1.24 -9.95 -30.05
N GLY A 253 -0.30 -9.35 -29.31
CA GLY A 253 0.84 -10.04 -28.72
C GLY A 253 1.79 -9.11 -27.97
N ALA A 254 3.00 -9.59 -27.72
CA ALA A 254 4.10 -8.78 -27.21
C ALA A 254 5.44 -9.19 -27.83
N ASN A 255 6.32 -8.21 -28.01
CA ASN A 255 7.72 -8.45 -28.34
C ASN A 255 8.52 -8.59 -27.04
N VAL A 256 8.99 -9.81 -26.76
CA VAL A 256 9.74 -10.17 -25.56
C VAL A 256 11.23 -10.19 -25.89
N THR A 257 11.99 -9.23 -25.36
CA THR A 257 13.44 -9.18 -25.55
C THR A 257 14.13 -9.88 -24.39
N LEU A 258 14.91 -10.92 -24.69
CA LEU A 258 15.67 -11.67 -23.70
C LEU A 258 16.98 -10.95 -23.35
N ARG A 259 17.45 -11.10 -22.11
CA ARG A 259 18.70 -10.48 -21.63
C ARG A 259 19.92 -10.91 -22.43
N ASP A 260 20.01 -12.21 -22.71
CA ASP A 260 21.14 -12.83 -23.41
C ASP A 260 20.72 -13.45 -24.75
N GLY A 261 19.68 -12.91 -25.39
CA GLY A 261 19.05 -13.57 -26.53
C GLY A 261 18.35 -12.64 -27.52
N PRO A 262 17.62 -13.24 -28.49
CA PRO A 262 16.85 -12.47 -29.46
C PRO A 262 15.58 -11.89 -28.83
N THR A 263 14.93 -11.00 -29.57
CA THR A 263 13.52 -10.67 -29.35
C THR A 263 12.65 -11.75 -29.98
N VAL A 264 11.67 -12.24 -29.23
CA VAL A 264 10.66 -13.22 -29.67
C VAL A 264 9.29 -12.56 -29.64
N TYR A 265 8.46 -12.82 -30.64
CA TYR A 265 7.08 -12.35 -30.65
C TYR A 265 6.17 -13.42 -30.08
N LEU A 266 5.55 -13.15 -28.93
CA LEU A 266 4.61 -14.05 -28.27
C LEU A 266 3.17 -13.54 -28.44
N ARG A 267 2.21 -14.47 -28.49
CA ARG A 267 0.78 -14.19 -28.56
C ARG A 267 -0.04 -15.35 -28.00
N GLY A 268 -1.34 -15.13 -27.80
CA GLY A 268 -2.33 -16.21 -27.69
C GLY A 268 -2.67 -16.69 -26.28
N THR A 269 -1.98 -16.18 -25.27
CA THR A 269 -2.24 -16.35 -23.83
C THR A 269 -2.70 -15.02 -23.22
N ASN A 270 -3.15 -15.06 -21.96
CA ASN A 270 -3.48 -13.86 -21.17
C ASN A 270 -2.22 -13.05 -20.84
N ASP A 271 -1.07 -13.68 -20.66
CA ASP A 271 0.20 -13.03 -20.32
C ASP A 271 0.71 -12.03 -21.37
N VAL A 272 0.31 -12.16 -22.63
CA VAL A 272 0.79 -11.30 -23.73
C VAL A 272 -0.34 -10.85 -24.65
N GLY A 273 -1.60 -10.95 -24.22
CA GLY A 273 -2.72 -10.88 -25.13
C GLY A 273 -4.06 -10.56 -24.51
N ARG A 274 -5.12 -11.11 -25.12
CA ARG A 274 -6.48 -10.85 -24.69
C ARG A 274 -6.74 -11.55 -23.37
N GLY A 275 -7.13 -10.78 -22.36
CA GLY A 275 -7.39 -11.29 -21.01
C GLY A 275 -6.36 -10.84 -19.99
N HIS A 276 -5.26 -10.20 -20.43
CA HIS A 276 -4.30 -9.55 -19.55
C HIS A 276 -4.99 -8.48 -18.71
N ARG A 277 -4.78 -8.53 -17.40
CA ARG A 277 -5.37 -7.70 -16.35
C ARG A 277 -4.50 -6.48 -15.99
N GLY A 278 -3.70 -6.00 -16.95
CA GLY A 278 -2.78 -4.89 -16.72
C GLY A 278 -1.52 -5.25 -15.94
N VAL A 279 -0.75 -4.22 -15.61
CA VAL A 279 0.50 -4.32 -14.85
C VAL A 279 0.38 -3.43 -13.61
N GLN A 280 0.55 -4.03 -12.44
CA GLN A 280 0.58 -3.30 -11.17
C GLN A 280 2.03 -3.00 -10.78
N VAL A 281 2.25 -1.79 -10.27
CA VAL A 281 3.53 -1.29 -9.81
C VAL A 281 3.41 -0.87 -8.35
N SER A 282 4.01 -1.65 -7.44
CA SER A 282 4.14 -1.30 -6.03
C SER A 282 5.30 -0.32 -5.86
N VAL A 283 4.98 0.93 -5.50
CA VAL A 283 5.93 2.03 -5.34
C VAL A 283 6.11 2.29 -3.83
N PRO A 284 7.28 1.96 -3.23
CA PRO A 284 7.44 1.91 -1.77
C PRO A 284 6.97 3.14 -0.99
N ASP A 285 7.25 4.34 -1.49
CA ASP A 285 6.99 5.64 -0.87
C ASP A 285 5.72 6.34 -1.39
N VAL A 286 4.89 5.64 -2.17
CA VAL A 286 3.61 6.15 -2.68
C VAL A 286 2.46 5.22 -2.32
N GLY A 287 2.56 3.94 -2.69
CA GLY A 287 1.42 3.03 -2.67
C GLY A 287 1.50 2.04 -3.82
N GLY A 288 0.49 2.04 -4.68
CA GLY A 288 0.44 1.30 -5.93
C GLY A 288 0.02 2.19 -7.10
N ALA A 289 0.47 1.83 -8.29
CA ALA A 289 -0.02 2.35 -9.56
C ALA A 289 -0.32 1.20 -10.51
N GLU A 290 -1.34 1.31 -11.34
CA GLU A 290 -1.75 0.29 -12.29
C GLU A 290 -1.98 0.91 -13.66
N VAL A 291 -1.53 0.20 -14.70
CA VAL A 291 -1.84 0.53 -16.09
C VAL A 291 -2.53 -0.66 -16.76
N GLU A 292 -3.66 -0.39 -17.42
CA GLU A 292 -4.37 -1.40 -18.17
C GLU A 292 -3.53 -1.92 -19.34
N TRP A 293 -3.73 -3.18 -19.73
CA TRP A 293 -3.01 -3.78 -20.85
C TRP A 293 -3.13 -2.97 -22.14
N ASP A 294 -4.31 -2.39 -22.39
CA ASP A 294 -4.53 -1.59 -23.57
C ASP A 294 -3.91 -0.19 -23.50
N GLU A 295 -3.38 0.26 -22.37
CA GLU A 295 -2.61 1.51 -22.29
C GLU A 295 -1.10 1.28 -22.12
N LEU A 296 -0.69 0.06 -21.82
CA LEU A 296 0.72 -0.32 -21.76
C LEU A 296 1.43 -0.16 -23.12
N ASP A 297 2.65 0.40 -23.10
CA ASP A 297 3.60 0.36 -24.21
C ASP A 297 4.74 -0.62 -23.92
N LEU A 298 5.44 -0.43 -22.79
CA LEU A 298 6.72 -1.11 -22.54
C LEU A 298 6.94 -1.36 -21.05
N VAL A 299 7.49 -2.54 -20.73
CA VAL A 299 8.14 -2.81 -19.44
C VAL A 299 9.62 -3.12 -19.66
N VAL A 300 10.49 -2.45 -18.91
CA VAL A 300 11.94 -2.72 -18.87
C VAL A 300 12.29 -3.25 -17.48
N PHE A 301 12.79 -4.49 -17.41
CA PHE A 301 13.12 -5.16 -16.16
C PHE A 301 14.54 -4.84 -15.70
N GLU A 302 14.64 -4.34 -14.47
CA GLU A 302 15.89 -3.94 -13.82
C GLU A 302 16.23 -4.87 -12.65
N GLU A 303 17.41 -4.69 -12.06
CA GLU A 303 17.73 -5.34 -10.78
C GLU A 303 17.00 -4.61 -9.65
N ALA A 304 16.23 -5.35 -8.86
CA ALA A 304 15.50 -4.80 -7.73
C ALA A 304 16.45 -4.17 -6.68
N PRO A 305 16.18 -2.94 -6.22
CA PRO A 305 16.81 -2.42 -5.02
C PRO A 305 16.39 -3.26 -3.79
N PRO A 306 17.06 -3.11 -2.64
CA PRO A 306 16.53 -3.64 -1.40
C PRO A 306 15.10 -3.11 -1.18
N GLY A 307 14.15 -4.03 -0.96
CA GLY A 307 12.76 -3.66 -0.66
C GLY A 307 12.58 -3.25 0.81
N VAL A 308 11.35 -2.84 1.15
CA VAL A 308 10.97 -2.52 2.53
C VAL A 308 10.77 -3.81 3.30
N ASP A 309 11.46 -3.96 4.43
CA ASP A 309 11.27 -5.11 5.32
C ASP A 309 10.02 -4.95 6.19
N TYR A 310 9.62 -6.03 6.86
CA TYR A 310 8.46 -6.00 7.77
C TYR A 310 8.61 -4.95 8.89
N GLY A 311 9.85 -4.64 9.30
CA GLY A 311 10.14 -3.66 10.34
C GLY A 311 9.86 -2.22 9.91
N GLY A 312 9.85 -1.92 8.61
CA GLY A 312 9.58 -0.60 8.06
C GLY A 312 8.12 -0.12 8.16
N PHE A 313 7.22 -0.96 8.67
CA PHE A 313 5.79 -0.65 8.77
C PHE A 313 5.34 -0.54 10.24
N GLU A 314 4.58 0.49 10.57
CA GLU A 314 4.19 0.78 11.97
C GLU A 314 2.79 0.23 12.34
N GLY A 315 2.05 -0.34 11.38
CA GLY A 315 0.63 -0.71 11.57
C GLY A 315 -0.33 0.48 11.53
N GLY A 316 0.18 1.67 11.21
CA GLY A 316 -0.53 2.93 11.00
C GLY A 316 -1.24 3.50 12.23
N GLY A 317 -2.03 4.55 12.02
CA GLY A 317 -2.83 5.19 13.06
C GLY A 317 -3.80 6.23 12.51
N ALA A 318 -4.65 6.76 13.39
CA ALA A 318 -5.72 7.66 13.00
C ALA A 318 -5.20 8.90 12.25
N LEU A 319 -5.89 9.26 11.18
CA LEU A 319 -5.60 10.46 10.41
C LEU A 319 -5.81 11.70 11.29
N GLN A 320 -4.81 12.57 11.26
CA GLN A 320 -4.83 13.86 11.92
C GLN A 320 -4.34 14.91 10.95
N GLY A 321 -4.87 16.12 11.06
CA GLY A 321 -4.44 17.21 10.20
C GLY A 321 -5.17 18.49 10.46
N THR A 322 -4.93 19.46 9.57
CA THR A 322 -5.59 20.75 9.55
C THR A 322 -6.27 20.93 8.20
N ILE A 323 -7.54 21.30 8.22
CA ILE A 323 -8.34 21.61 7.05
C ILE A 323 -8.45 23.13 6.94
N ARG A 324 -8.09 23.70 5.79
CA ARG A 324 -8.43 25.07 5.40
C ARG A 324 -9.64 25.04 4.47
N THR A 325 -10.64 25.86 4.78
CA THR A 325 -11.81 26.06 3.93
C THR A 325 -11.57 27.18 2.92
N GLN A 326 -12.40 27.27 1.88
CA GLN A 326 -12.41 28.38 0.92
C GLN A 326 -12.65 29.74 1.59
N GLY A 327 -13.35 29.75 2.74
CA GLY A 327 -13.55 30.94 3.55
C GLY A 327 -12.34 31.36 4.38
N GLY A 328 -11.25 30.58 4.36
CA GLY A 328 -10.03 30.80 5.13
C GLY A 328 -10.12 30.33 6.59
N GLU A 329 -11.15 29.58 6.98
CA GLU A 329 -11.22 28.94 8.30
C GLU A 329 -10.25 27.76 8.34
N GLU A 330 -9.46 27.65 9.41
CA GLU A 330 -8.58 26.50 9.67
C GLU A 330 -9.10 25.69 10.86
N ILE A 331 -9.18 24.37 10.68
CA ILE A 331 -9.71 23.44 11.68
C ILE A 331 -8.75 22.26 11.81
N SER A 332 -8.14 22.12 12.99
CA SER A 332 -7.23 21.00 13.29
C SER A 332 -7.92 19.93 14.12
N GLY A 333 -7.68 18.67 13.81
CA GLY A 333 -8.29 17.56 14.52
C GLY A 333 -8.03 16.20 13.89
N ARG A 334 -8.78 15.21 14.36
CA ARG A 334 -8.85 13.90 13.73
C ARG A 334 -9.66 14.03 12.44
N ILE A 335 -9.19 13.40 11.37
CA ILE A 335 -9.77 13.47 10.03
C ILE A 335 -10.39 12.12 9.67
N ARG A 336 -11.53 12.19 8.97
CA ARG A 336 -12.07 11.09 8.19
C ARG A 336 -12.32 11.60 6.77
N TRP A 337 -11.61 11.03 5.80
CA TRP A 337 -11.67 11.39 4.39
C TRP A 337 -12.74 10.56 3.67
N ASN A 338 -13.48 11.19 2.76
CA ASN A 338 -14.57 10.59 1.97
C ASN A 338 -15.63 9.82 2.80
N GLY A 339 -15.71 10.11 4.10
CA GLY A 339 -16.63 9.47 5.04
C GLY A 339 -16.26 8.05 5.47
N ASP A 340 -15.16 7.47 5.02
CA ASP A 340 -14.81 6.07 5.34
C ASP A 340 -13.32 5.81 5.56
N VAL A 341 -12.43 6.71 5.16
CA VAL A 341 -10.98 6.60 5.38
C VAL A 341 -10.57 7.35 6.64
N GLU A 342 -10.06 6.64 7.65
CA GLU A 342 -9.74 7.17 8.98
C GLU A 342 -8.32 6.87 9.45
N GLU A 343 -7.61 5.98 8.76
CA GLU A 343 -6.31 5.50 9.19
C GLU A 343 -5.22 5.74 8.13
N SER A 344 -3.98 5.93 8.58
CA SER A 344 -2.85 6.26 7.71
C SER A 344 -2.42 5.14 6.76
N TRP A 345 -2.82 3.89 7.02
CA TRP A 345 -2.49 2.75 6.15
C TRP A 345 -3.50 2.57 5.01
N GLU A 346 -4.59 3.34 5.02
CA GLU A 346 -5.61 3.33 3.97
C GLU A 346 -5.13 4.10 2.74
N PHE A 347 -5.86 3.95 1.64
CA PHE A 347 -5.48 4.51 0.36
C PHE A 347 -6.41 5.65 -0.06
N LEU A 348 -5.82 6.67 -0.66
CA LEU A 348 -6.50 7.61 -1.54
C LEU A 348 -6.47 7.03 -2.96
N GLU A 349 -7.62 6.87 -3.59
CA GLU A 349 -7.71 6.39 -4.97
C GLU A 349 -7.91 7.53 -5.97
N GLY A 350 -7.22 7.48 -7.11
CA GLY A 350 -7.35 8.48 -8.16
C GLY A 350 -6.65 8.04 -9.43
N SER A 351 -6.90 8.72 -10.54
CA SER A 351 -6.23 8.46 -11.81
C SER A 351 -5.41 9.65 -12.25
N ARG A 352 -4.31 9.39 -12.97
CA ARG A 352 -3.54 10.39 -13.72
C ARG A 352 -3.23 9.82 -15.08
N ASP A 353 -3.78 10.43 -16.12
CA ASP A 353 -3.68 9.92 -17.49
C ASP A 353 -4.15 8.46 -17.57
N ALA A 354 -3.32 7.53 -18.05
CA ALA A 354 -3.64 6.10 -18.15
C ALA A 354 -3.50 5.31 -16.84
N TRP A 355 -3.03 5.94 -15.77
CA TRP A 355 -2.64 5.28 -14.54
C TRP A 355 -3.70 5.42 -13.46
N ALA A 356 -4.10 4.30 -12.86
CA ALA A 356 -4.84 4.29 -11.61
C ALA A 356 -3.87 4.21 -10.43
N TYR A 357 -3.93 5.19 -9.52
CA TYR A 357 -3.11 5.27 -8.32
C TYR A 357 -3.93 4.90 -7.08
N ARG A 358 -3.25 4.21 -6.17
CA ARG A 358 -3.67 4.01 -4.78
C ARG A 358 -2.56 4.52 -3.89
N VAL A 359 -2.71 5.74 -3.37
CA VAL A 359 -1.69 6.43 -2.57
C VAL A 359 -1.98 6.19 -1.09
N GLU A 360 -1.06 5.57 -0.36
CA GLU A 360 -1.26 5.32 1.08
C GLU A 360 -1.22 6.66 1.84
N PHE A 361 -2.24 6.94 2.66
CA PHE A 361 -2.39 8.22 3.37
C PHE A 361 -1.18 8.56 4.25
N GLY A 362 -0.44 7.55 4.72
CA GLY A 362 0.80 7.71 5.47
C GLY A 362 1.87 8.51 4.72
N PHE A 363 1.88 8.45 3.39
CA PHE A 363 2.80 9.22 2.55
C PHE A 363 2.27 10.57 2.13
N ILE A 364 0.99 10.87 2.37
CA ILE A 364 0.40 12.14 1.97
C ILE A 364 0.78 13.23 2.98
N GLN A 365 1.34 14.33 2.46
CA GLN A 365 1.58 15.55 3.23
C GLN A 365 0.36 16.47 3.15
N SER A 366 -0.16 16.71 1.95
CA SER A 366 -1.35 17.54 1.77
C SER A 366 -2.15 17.15 0.55
N ILE A 367 -3.44 17.45 0.59
CA ILE A 367 -4.33 17.40 -0.57
C ILE A 367 -4.89 18.81 -0.76
N GLN A 368 -4.81 19.34 -1.96
CA GLN A 368 -5.41 20.61 -2.35
C GLN A 368 -6.46 20.34 -3.42
N ARG A 369 -7.63 20.97 -3.28
CA ARG A 369 -8.71 20.83 -4.26
C ARG A 369 -8.29 21.40 -5.63
N GLY A 370 -8.57 20.67 -6.70
CA GLY A 370 -8.43 21.17 -8.07
C GLY A 370 -9.51 22.20 -8.46
N GLU A 371 -9.28 22.95 -9.54
CA GLU A 371 -10.23 23.96 -10.04
C GLU A 371 -11.38 23.39 -10.88
N LEU A 372 -11.17 22.24 -11.54
CA LEU A 372 -12.14 21.64 -12.48
C LEU A 372 -12.72 20.34 -11.94
N ASP A 373 -11.85 19.35 -11.79
CA ASP A 373 -12.11 18.02 -11.23
C ASP A 373 -10.75 17.50 -10.71
N GLY A 374 -10.74 16.71 -9.65
CA GLY A 374 -9.49 16.20 -9.07
C GLY A 374 -8.90 16.99 -7.91
N ALA A 375 -7.72 16.57 -7.49
CA ALA A 375 -6.93 17.17 -6.43
C ALA A 375 -5.43 17.09 -6.72
N LEU A 376 -4.69 18.11 -6.26
CA LEU A 376 -3.24 18.07 -6.17
C LEU A 376 -2.85 17.41 -4.85
N VAL A 377 -2.20 16.26 -4.93
CA VAL A 377 -1.70 15.49 -3.80
C VAL A 377 -0.19 15.71 -3.69
N VAL A 378 0.25 16.25 -2.57
CA VAL A 378 1.68 16.42 -2.26
C VAL A 378 2.08 15.33 -1.29
N LEU A 379 3.06 14.54 -1.67
CA LEU A 379 3.63 13.47 -0.85
C LEU A 379 4.72 14.01 0.09
N ARG A 380 4.98 13.29 1.17
CA ARG A 380 6.02 13.64 2.17
C ARG A 380 7.43 13.64 1.60
N ASN A 381 7.66 12.95 0.48
CA ASN A 381 8.93 12.98 -0.25
C ASN A 381 9.07 14.24 -1.15
N GLY A 382 8.02 15.07 -1.25
CA GLY A 382 7.95 16.29 -2.07
C GLY A 382 7.44 16.06 -3.50
N GLU A 383 7.07 14.83 -3.86
CA GLU A 383 6.43 14.54 -5.14
C GLU A 383 5.00 15.08 -5.19
N GLU A 384 4.58 15.52 -6.37
CA GLU A 384 3.27 16.09 -6.64
C GLU A 384 2.51 15.21 -7.66
N LEU A 385 1.29 14.81 -7.30
CA LEU A 385 0.38 14.04 -8.13
C LEU A 385 -0.91 14.81 -8.34
N GLU A 386 -1.21 15.16 -9.59
CA GLU A 386 -2.54 15.64 -9.98
C GLU A 386 -3.42 14.41 -10.27
N LEU A 387 -4.39 14.14 -9.40
CA LEU A 387 -5.27 12.97 -9.48
C LEU A 387 -6.72 13.38 -9.78
N GLU A 388 -7.42 12.59 -10.60
CA GLU A 388 -8.81 12.80 -11.02
C GLU A 388 -9.64 11.50 -11.05
N GLY A 389 -10.93 11.61 -11.39
CA GLY A 389 -11.76 10.48 -11.85
C GLY A 389 -12.33 9.52 -10.80
N ARG A 390 -11.95 9.63 -9.52
CA ARG A 390 -12.46 8.78 -8.43
C ARG A 390 -13.10 9.62 -7.33
N SER A 391 -14.05 9.00 -6.60
CA SER A 391 -14.80 9.64 -5.51
C SER A 391 -13.92 10.27 -4.44
N ASP A 392 -12.74 9.72 -4.24
CA ASP A 392 -11.80 10.23 -3.24
C ASP A 392 -11.24 11.61 -3.60
N VAL A 393 -11.20 11.96 -4.89
CA VAL A 393 -10.56 13.18 -5.40
C VAL A 393 -11.49 14.04 -6.26
N ASN A 394 -12.80 13.78 -6.29
CA ASN A 394 -13.76 14.53 -7.11
C ASN A 394 -15.01 14.96 -6.33
N TRP A 395 -16.01 15.48 -7.06
CA TRP A 395 -17.29 15.93 -6.50
C TRP A 395 -18.19 14.82 -5.94
N ASP A 396 -17.90 13.54 -6.20
CA ASP A 396 -18.56 12.40 -5.56
C ASP A 396 -18.02 12.13 -4.14
N ASN A 397 -17.00 12.88 -3.69
CA ASN A 397 -16.49 12.80 -2.33
C ASN A 397 -17.59 13.16 -1.32
N ARG A 398 -17.82 12.28 -0.34
CA ARG A 398 -18.86 12.45 0.69
C ARG A 398 -18.49 13.48 1.76
N GLY A 399 -17.40 14.21 1.54
CA GLY A 399 -16.87 15.27 2.38
C GLY A 399 -15.78 14.80 3.34
N ILE A 400 -15.18 15.80 3.97
CA ILE A 400 -14.08 15.63 4.93
C ILE A 400 -14.64 15.91 6.32
N PHE A 401 -14.62 14.91 7.17
CA PHE A 401 -15.05 15.04 8.55
C PHE A 401 -13.85 15.39 9.41
N VAL A 402 -13.97 16.42 10.24
CA VAL A 402 -12.98 16.78 11.24
C VAL A 402 -13.60 16.78 12.62
N GLN A 403 -12.94 16.08 13.54
CA GLN A 403 -13.25 16.11 14.96
C GLN A 403 -12.23 17.04 15.64
N PRO A 404 -12.61 18.29 15.97
CA PRO A 404 -11.66 19.27 16.49
C PRO A 404 -11.02 18.79 17.79
N ALA A 405 -9.70 18.93 17.89
CA ALA A 405 -9.02 18.70 19.16
C ALA A 405 -9.60 19.66 20.20
N LEU A 406 -10.03 19.14 21.36
CA LEU A 406 -10.49 19.98 22.45
C LEU A 406 -9.35 20.92 22.86
N VAL A 407 -9.59 22.22 22.78
CA VAL A 407 -8.67 23.19 23.38
C VAL A 407 -8.66 22.87 24.87
N ALA A 408 -7.52 22.39 25.39
CA ALA A 408 -7.34 22.19 26.81
C ALA A 408 -7.37 23.58 27.46
N ASP A 409 -8.56 24.00 27.88
CA ASP A 409 -8.73 25.24 28.62
C ASP A 409 -7.88 25.10 29.89
N SER A 410 -6.89 25.98 30.03
CA SER A 410 -5.99 26.03 31.16
C SER A 410 -6.72 26.57 32.40
N ALA A 411 -7.83 25.93 32.82
CA ALA A 411 -8.56 26.23 34.05
C ALA A 411 -9.68 25.21 34.33
N SER A 412 -9.34 24.00 34.78
CA SER A 412 -10.03 23.32 35.90
C SER A 412 -9.54 21.88 36.05
N ALA A 413 -8.69 21.66 37.05
CA ALA A 413 -8.46 20.32 37.57
C ALA A 413 -9.75 19.85 38.27
N GLY A 414 -10.49 18.93 37.67
CA GLY A 414 -11.62 18.25 38.33
C GLY A 414 -12.85 17.91 37.49
N SER A 415 -12.82 18.04 36.17
CA SER A 415 -13.98 17.77 35.31
C SER A 415 -13.88 16.38 34.66
N GLU A 416 -15.03 15.72 34.52
CA GLU A 416 -15.29 14.43 33.83
C GLU A 416 -14.52 14.27 32.50
N PRO A 417 -14.29 13.02 32.01
CA PRO A 417 -13.63 12.80 30.72
C PRO A 417 -14.27 13.69 29.67
N ALA A 418 -13.44 14.45 28.98
CA ALA A 418 -13.90 15.49 28.08
C ALA A 418 -14.80 14.86 27.01
N VAL A 419 -16.01 15.37 26.86
CA VAL A 419 -16.93 14.94 25.79
C VAL A 419 -16.20 15.21 24.49
N ASP A 420 -15.90 14.16 23.72
CA ASP A 420 -15.31 14.28 22.40
C ASP A 420 -16.05 15.36 21.59
N SER A 421 -15.31 16.30 21.01
CA SER A 421 -15.89 17.32 20.15
C SER A 421 -16.77 16.66 19.08
N PRO A 422 -17.94 17.23 18.74
CA PRO A 422 -18.73 16.70 17.64
C PRO A 422 -17.95 16.81 16.33
N TRP A 423 -18.17 15.85 15.43
CA TRP A 423 -17.66 15.91 14.07
C TRP A 423 -18.25 17.12 13.34
N ARG A 424 -17.40 17.81 12.57
CA ARG A 424 -17.78 18.82 11.58
C ARG A 424 -17.56 18.24 10.20
N LEU A 425 -18.55 18.40 9.32
CA LEU A 425 -18.42 18.08 7.91
C LEU A 425 -17.94 19.31 7.15
N ILE A 426 -16.92 19.15 6.31
CA ILE A 426 -16.48 20.10 5.30
C ILE A 426 -16.75 19.46 3.95
N THR A 427 -17.65 20.03 3.17
CA THR A 427 -17.98 19.49 1.84
C THR A 427 -16.84 19.72 0.85
N TRP A 428 -16.85 18.98 -0.27
CA TRP A 428 -15.87 19.18 -1.35
C TRP A 428 -15.85 20.65 -1.86
N ASP A 429 -17.00 21.32 -1.80
CA ASP A 429 -17.12 22.73 -2.22
C ASP A 429 -16.56 23.74 -1.21
N GLU A 430 -16.60 23.41 0.08
CA GLU A 430 -16.07 24.26 1.14
C GLU A 430 -14.58 24.06 1.37
N PHE A 431 -14.05 22.92 0.91
CA PHE A 431 -12.67 22.52 1.06
C PHE A 431 -11.72 23.29 0.13
N ASP A 432 -10.59 23.75 0.68
CA ASP A 432 -9.46 24.27 -0.11
C ASP A 432 -8.25 23.33 0.01
N GLN A 433 -7.75 23.08 1.23
CA GLN A 433 -6.54 22.29 1.44
C GLN A 433 -6.51 21.57 2.80
N VAL A 434 -6.04 20.32 2.83
CA VAL A 434 -5.77 19.55 4.06
C VAL A 434 -4.27 19.33 4.15
N TRP A 435 -3.69 19.55 5.33
CA TRP A 435 -2.35 19.07 5.67
C TRP A 435 -2.44 17.96 6.71
N PHE A 436 -1.79 16.83 6.44
CA PHE A 436 -1.80 15.65 7.31
C PHE A 436 -0.56 15.58 8.21
N GLY A 437 -0.79 15.35 9.50
CA GLY A 437 0.22 15.32 10.56
C GLY A 437 -0.05 16.35 11.66
N THR A 438 0.79 16.36 12.68
CA THR A 438 0.59 17.14 13.93
C THR A 438 1.02 18.61 13.88
N ALA A 439 1.42 19.15 12.72
CA ALA A 439 1.76 20.58 12.62
C ALA A 439 1.63 21.12 11.20
N ASN A 440 1.15 22.36 11.11
CA ASN A 440 1.25 23.22 9.94
C ASN A 440 2.74 23.35 9.54
N PRO A 441 3.12 23.23 8.25
CA PRO A 441 4.50 23.43 7.78
C PRO A 441 5.16 24.73 8.28
N ASP A 442 4.37 25.79 8.49
CA ASP A 442 4.87 27.07 9.01
C ASP A 442 5.34 26.98 10.47
N GLU A 443 4.75 26.10 11.30
CA GLU A 443 5.23 25.85 12.67
C GLU A 443 6.50 24.99 12.71
N GLN A 444 6.75 24.17 11.69
CA GLN A 444 8.00 23.39 11.59
C GLN A 444 9.18 24.25 11.14
N ALA A 445 8.95 25.27 10.30
CA ALA A 445 9.96 26.26 9.92
C ALA A 445 10.42 27.10 11.12
N GLU A 446 9.52 27.43 12.06
CA GLU A 446 9.89 28.16 13.28
C GLU A 446 10.64 27.27 14.30
N ARG A 447 10.34 25.96 14.37
CA ARG A 447 11.02 25.03 15.29
C ARG A 447 12.37 24.54 14.80
N SER A 448 12.62 24.56 13.49
CA SER A 448 13.92 24.20 12.90
C SER A 448 14.91 25.38 12.83
N GLY A 449 14.46 26.59 13.18
CA GLY A 449 15.25 27.81 13.22
C GLY A 449 15.77 28.25 14.61
N SER A 450 15.63 27.42 15.66
CA SER A 450 16.05 27.76 17.04
C SER A 450 17.36 27.10 17.49
#